data_AF-A0A523A9R5-F1
#
_entry.id   AF-A0A523A9R5-F1
#
_cell.length_a   1.000
_cell.length_b   1.000
_cell.length_c   1.000
_cell.angle_alpha   90.00
_cell.angle_beta   90.00
_cell.angle_gamma   90.00
#
_symmetry.space_group_name_H-M   'P 1'
#
loop_
_entity.id
_entity.type
_entity.pdbx_description
1 polymer ?
#
loop_
_entity_poly.entity_id
_entity_poly.type
_entity_poly.pdbx_seq_one_letter_code
_entity_poly.pdbx_strand_id
1 'polypeptide(L)'
;MVWRRRRKDREEDDYEDPWEWDPFRDFDEIFRRMMRDIESVFRFGELGEGKPIVRGFSIRIGPDGKPEIREFGTKPMIRETGIEERKPLVDVIETDNEVQVIAEMPGVKKEDIELKATERSLEIRAEGENRKYHETVSL
;
A
#
# COMPACT_ATOMS: atom_id res chain seq x y z
N MET A 1 61.65 -7.61 -31.33
CA MET A 1 60.27 -7.50 -31.84
C MET A 1 59.34 -8.17 -30.84
N VAL A 2 58.63 -7.37 -30.05
CA VAL A 2 57.89 -7.83 -28.87
C VAL A 2 56.44 -8.12 -29.26
N TRP A 3 56.08 -9.40 -29.26
CA TRP A 3 54.69 -9.82 -29.23
C TRP A 3 54.17 -9.69 -27.80
N ARG A 4 53.31 -8.71 -27.54
CA ARG A 4 52.46 -8.68 -26.35
C ARG A 4 51.00 -8.55 -26.77
N ARG A 5 50.37 -9.70 -26.93
CA ARG A 5 48.91 -9.85 -27.01
C ARG A 5 48.35 -9.48 -25.63
N ARG A 6 47.86 -8.25 -25.48
CA ARG A 6 47.20 -7.77 -24.26
C ARG A 6 45.84 -8.48 -24.18
N ARG A 7 45.69 -9.36 -23.19
CA ARG A 7 44.38 -9.93 -22.83
C ARG A 7 43.45 -8.78 -22.46
N LYS A 8 42.30 -8.76 -23.12
CA LYS A 8 41.13 -7.96 -22.76
C LYS A 8 40.34 -8.83 -21.79
N ASP A 9 40.51 -8.57 -20.50
CA ASP A 9 39.70 -9.11 -19.40
C ASP A 9 39.32 -7.87 -18.58
N ARG A 10 38.08 -7.54 -18.24
CA ARG A 10 36.77 -8.14 -18.38
C ARG A 10 35.86 -6.95 -18.01
N GLU A 11 35.16 -6.36 -18.98
CA GLU A 11 34.03 -5.48 -18.65
C GLU A 11 33.02 -6.45 -18.02
N GLU A 12 32.82 -6.35 -16.70
CA GLU A 12 31.66 -6.97 -16.07
C GLU A 12 30.46 -6.26 -16.68
N ASP A 13 29.85 -6.96 -17.61
CA ASP A 13 28.63 -6.57 -18.28
C ASP A 13 27.60 -6.15 -17.22
N ASP A 14 27.37 -4.85 -17.10
CA ASP A 14 26.09 -4.28 -16.64
C ASP A 14 25.05 -4.76 -17.65
N TYR A 15 24.57 -6.00 -17.47
CA TYR A 15 23.34 -6.48 -18.08
C TYR A 15 22.19 -5.72 -17.40
N GLU A 16 22.01 -4.46 -17.79
CA GLU A 16 20.79 -3.71 -17.55
C GLU A 16 19.75 -4.27 -18.52
N ASP A 17 18.95 -5.24 -18.05
CA ASP A 17 17.75 -5.66 -18.77
C ASP A 17 16.73 -4.50 -18.71
N PRO A 18 16.34 -3.88 -19.84
CA PRO A 18 15.48 -2.70 -19.85
C PRO A 18 14.05 -2.94 -19.35
N TRP A 19 13.70 -4.18 -18.96
CA TRP A 19 12.35 -4.60 -18.57
C TRP A 19 12.28 -5.48 -17.31
N GLU A 20 13.32 -5.55 -16.49
CA GLU A 20 13.27 -6.22 -15.18
C GLU A 20 13.15 -5.19 -14.05
N TRP A 21 12.02 -5.20 -13.36
CA TRP A 21 11.89 -4.58 -12.04
C TRP A 21 12.94 -5.18 -11.11
N ASP A 22 13.80 -4.36 -10.50
CA ASP A 22 14.82 -4.82 -9.54
C ASP A 22 14.22 -4.72 -8.13
N PRO A 23 13.81 -5.85 -7.51
CA PRO A 23 13.18 -5.87 -6.19
C PRO A 23 13.98 -5.14 -5.11
N PHE A 24 15.30 -5.08 -5.23
CA PHE A 24 16.15 -4.48 -4.21
C PHE A 24 16.32 -2.97 -4.42
N ARG A 25 16.56 -2.52 -5.66
CA ARG A 25 16.73 -1.09 -5.97
C ARG A 25 15.41 -0.32 -5.91
N ASP A 26 14.34 -0.90 -6.44
CA ASP A 26 13.03 -0.24 -6.49
C ASP A 26 12.40 -0.17 -5.09
N PHE A 27 12.58 -1.20 -4.26
CA PHE A 27 12.16 -1.19 -2.86
C PHE A 27 12.88 -0.10 -2.07
N ASP A 28 14.18 0.10 -2.28
CA ASP A 28 14.95 1.16 -1.62
C ASP A 28 14.45 2.57 -1.97
N GLU A 29 13.95 2.79 -3.18
CA GLU A 29 13.34 4.06 -3.57
C GLU A 29 11.98 4.27 -2.90
N ILE A 30 11.13 3.23 -2.92
CA ILE A 30 9.82 3.22 -2.24
C ILE A 30 10.00 3.48 -0.75
N PHE A 31 10.95 2.79 -0.11
CA PHE A 31 11.26 2.93 1.31
C PHE A 31 11.76 4.34 1.63
N ARG A 32 12.66 4.90 0.81
CA ARG A 32 13.13 6.30 0.98
C ARG A 32 12.00 7.31 0.85
N ARG A 33 11.04 7.09 -0.06
CA ARG A 33 9.85 7.93 -0.19
C ARG A 33 8.96 7.82 1.05
N MET A 34 8.69 6.61 1.54
CA MET A 34 7.93 6.38 2.78
C MET A 34 8.58 7.05 3.99
N MET A 35 9.90 6.91 4.17
CA MET A 35 10.62 7.52 5.29
C MET A 35 10.53 9.04 5.29
N ARG A 36 10.58 9.68 4.12
CA ARG A 36 10.37 11.15 4.00
C ARG A 36 8.96 11.55 4.37
N ASP A 37 7.97 10.76 3.98
CA ASP A 37 6.57 11.00 4.31
C ASP A 37 6.30 10.84 5.81
N ILE A 38 6.90 9.83 6.45
CA ILE A 38 6.86 9.62 7.90
C ILE A 38 7.53 10.79 8.62
N GLU A 39 8.75 11.18 8.23
CA GLU A 39 9.46 12.33 8.81
C GLU A 39 8.64 13.63 8.68
N SER A 40 7.93 13.80 7.56
CA SER A 40 7.03 14.93 7.35
C SER A 40 5.86 14.89 8.35
N VAL A 41 5.18 13.75 8.50
CA VAL A 41 4.08 13.59 9.47
C VAL A 41 4.56 13.78 10.91
N PHE A 42 5.75 13.29 11.27
CA PHE A 42 6.36 13.52 12.59
C PHE A 42 6.59 15.02 12.85
N ARG A 43 7.18 15.74 11.88
CA ARG A 43 7.34 17.21 11.97
C ARG A 43 5.99 17.93 12.10
N PHE A 44 4.97 17.51 11.36
CA PHE A 44 3.62 18.08 11.47
C PHE A 44 2.95 17.77 12.82
N GLY A 45 3.19 16.58 13.38
CA GLY A 45 2.69 16.17 14.70
C GLY A 45 3.31 16.94 15.86
N GLU A 46 4.55 17.43 15.71
CA GLU A 46 5.20 18.32 16.69
C GLU A 46 4.65 19.75 16.66
N LEU A 47 3.96 20.15 15.59
CA LEU A 47 3.48 21.52 15.35
C LEU A 47 1.99 21.74 15.66
N GLY A 48 1.20 20.70 15.93
CA GLY A 48 -0.27 20.79 15.96
C GLY A 48 -0.96 20.12 17.16
N GLU A 49 -2.01 20.76 17.65
CA GLU A 49 -2.85 20.29 18.75
C GLU A 49 -3.55 18.93 18.42
N GLY A 50 -3.04 17.85 19.01
CA GLY A 50 -3.87 16.91 19.78
C GLY A 50 -4.77 15.89 19.07
N LYS A 51 -4.63 15.61 17.77
CA LYS A 51 -5.36 14.48 17.13
C LYS A 51 -4.40 13.44 16.53
N PRO A 52 -4.57 12.13 16.85
CA PRO A 52 -3.71 11.09 16.30
C PRO A 52 -3.93 10.96 14.78
N ILE A 53 -2.91 11.34 14.01
CA ILE A 53 -2.86 11.15 12.56
C ILE A 53 -2.38 9.73 12.30
N VAL A 54 -3.24 8.89 11.73
CA VAL A 54 -2.84 7.56 11.23
C VAL A 54 -2.47 7.74 9.76
N ARG A 55 -1.24 7.40 9.37
CA ARG A 55 -0.83 7.31 7.96
C ARG A 55 0.01 6.05 7.80
N GLY A 56 -0.32 5.23 6.81
CA GLY A 56 0.38 3.98 6.55
C GLY A 56 0.34 3.62 5.07
N PHE A 57 1.10 2.57 4.74
CA PHE A 57 1.30 2.10 3.38
C PHE A 57 1.23 0.58 3.39
N SER A 58 0.54 -0.01 2.42
CA SER A 58 0.57 -1.44 2.12
C SER A 58 1.36 -1.63 0.83
N ILE A 59 2.28 -2.60 0.83
CA ILE A 59 3.07 -2.98 -0.35
C ILE A 59 2.81 -4.46 -0.59
N ARG A 60 2.34 -4.81 -1.77
CA ARG A 60 2.11 -6.19 -2.19
C ARG A 60 2.92 -6.48 -3.45
N ILE A 61 3.65 -7.59 -3.47
CA ILE A 61 4.41 -8.03 -4.64
C ILE A 61 3.69 -9.26 -5.21
N GLY A 62 3.17 -9.13 -6.43
CA GLY A 62 2.47 -10.21 -7.12
C GLY A 62 3.42 -11.23 -7.77
N PRO A 63 2.89 -12.32 -8.34
CA PRO A 63 3.67 -13.29 -9.12
C PRO A 63 4.35 -12.69 -10.36
N ASP A 64 3.84 -11.55 -10.82
CA ASP A 64 4.39 -10.74 -11.91
C ASP A 64 5.59 -9.86 -11.47
N GLY A 65 5.96 -9.92 -10.19
CA GLY A 65 7.06 -9.17 -9.60
C GLY A 65 6.75 -7.70 -9.37
N LYS A 66 5.61 -7.16 -9.81
CA LYS A 66 5.36 -5.72 -9.70
C LYS A 66 4.82 -5.37 -8.30
N PRO A 67 5.36 -4.34 -7.63
CA PRO A 67 4.87 -3.90 -6.35
C PRO A 67 3.62 -3.04 -6.53
N GLU A 68 2.53 -3.46 -5.92
CA GLU A 68 1.33 -2.66 -5.75
C GLU A 68 1.41 -1.91 -4.41
N ILE A 69 1.49 -0.58 -4.45
CA ILE A 69 1.59 0.28 -3.28
C ILE A 69 0.24 0.95 -3.04
N ARG A 70 -0.35 0.78 -1.84
CA ARG A 70 -1.59 1.41 -1.42
C ARG A 70 -1.33 2.28 -0.19
N GLU A 71 -1.69 3.57 -0.24
CA GLU A 71 -1.62 4.48 0.91
C GLU A 71 -2.93 4.41 1.72
N PHE A 72 -2.83 4.48 3.05
CA PHE A 72 -3.98 4.57 3.95
C PHE A 72 -3.76 5.57 5.08
N GLY A 73 -4.84 5.99 5.71
CA GLY A 73 -4.78 6.92 6.83
C GLY A 73 -5.82 8.02 6.80
N THR A 74 -5.76 8.86 7.83
CA THR A 74 -6.58 10.06 7.97
C THR A 74 -6.21 11.05 6.86
N LYS A 75 -7.14 11.32 5.93
CA LYS A 75 -7.02 12.47 5.03
C LYS A 75 -7.06 13.74 5.89
N PRO A 76 -6.27 14.79 5.60
CA PRO A 76 -6.38 16.06 6.30
C PRO A 76 -7.71 16.73 5.93
N MET A 77 -8.79 16.29 6.55
CA MET A 77 -10.07 16.96 6.53
C MET A 77 -10.58 16.95 7.95
N ILE A 78 -10.22 18.00 8.67
CA ILE A 78 -10.85 18.36 9.93
C ILE A 78 -12.30 18.67 9.59
N ARG A 79 -13.20 17.69 9.78
CA ARG A 79 -14.61 18.00 10.06
C ARG A 79 -14.80 17.89 11.56
N GLU A 80 -14.99 19.06 12.17
CA GLU A 80 -15.48 19.18 13.52
C GLU A 80 -16.82 18.43 13.62
N THR A 81 -16.94 17.57 14.64
CA THR A 81 -18.16 16.84 15.03
C THR A 81 -18.78 15.92 13.97
N GLY A 82 -18.29 14.68 13.91
CA GLY A 82 -18.92 13.59 13.17
C GLY A 82 -18.15 12.29 13.33
N ILE A 83 -18.82 11.15 13.24
CA ILE A 83 -18.16 9.85 13.12
C ILE A 83 -17.31 9.88 11.84
N GLU A 84 -16.00 9.70 11.97
CA GLU A 84 -15.08 9.76 10.85
C GLU A 84 -15.31 8.52 9.95
N GLU A 85 -15.77 8.75 8.72
CA GLU A 85 -15.90 7.72 7.71
C GLU A 85 -14.52 7.46 7.08
N ARG A 86 -14.05 6.23 7.20
CA ARG A 86 -12.71 5.79 6.83
C ARG A 86 -12.81 4.72 5.73
N LYS A 87 -11.77 4.63 4.91
CA LYS A 87 -11.63 3.50 3.98
C LYS A 87 -10.95 2.33 4.72
N PRO A 88 -11.54 1.13 4.75
CA PRO A 88 -10.87 -0.06 5.28
C PRO A 88 -9.66 -0.42 4.41
N LEU A 89 -8.66 -1.05 5.00
CA LEU A 89 -7.58 -1.65 4.23
C LEU A 89 -8.08 -2.94 3.61
N VAL A 90 -8.26 -2.92 2.30
CA VAL A 90 -8.72 -4.08 1.55
C VAL A 90 -7.58 -4.67 0.75
N ASP A 91 -7.46 -5.98 0.77
CA ASP A 91 -6.63 -6.77 -0.13
C ASP A 91 -7.49 -7.81 -0.86
N VAL A 92 -7.19 -8.08 -2.13
CA VAL A 92 -7.98 -8.96 -3.00
C VAL A 92 -7.06 -9.99 -3.65
N ILE A 93 -7.26 -11.26 -3.33
CA ILE A 93 -6.49 -12.37 -3.87
C ILE A 93 -7.41 -13.17 -4.78
N GLU A 94 -7.09 -13.21 -6.06
CA GLU A 94 -7.81 -14.01 -7.04
C GLU A 94 -7.10 -15.33 -7.28
N THR A 95 -7.86 -16.40 -7.36
CA THR A 95 -7.40 -17.73 -7.79
C THR A 95 -8.32 -18.23 -8.91
N ASP A 96 -8.02 -19.38 -9.50
CA ASP A 96 -8.78 -19.93 -10.63
C ASP A 96 -10.29 -20.12 -10.34
N ASN A 97 -10.68 -20.33 -9.07
CA ASN A 97 -12.06 -20.66 -8.70
C ASN A 97 -12.65 -19.81 -7.56
N GLU A 98 -11.85 -18.96 -6.91
CA GLU A 98 -12.30 -18.15 -5.77
C GLU A 98 -11.61 -16.77 -5.73
N VAL A 99 -12.34 -15.79 -5.19
CA VAL A 99 -11.82 -14.45 -4.88
C VAL A 99 -11.86 -14.27 -3.37
N GLN A 100 -10.70 -14.06 -2.75
CA GLN A 100 -10.55 -13.82 -1.33
C GLN A 100 -10.35 -12.32 -1.08
N VAL A 101 -11.30 -11.70 -0.39
CA VAL A 101 -11.22 -10.28 0.03
C VAL A 101 -10.91 -10.21 1.52
N ILE A 102 -9.81 -9.55 1.88
CA ILE A 102 -9.37 -9.34 3.26
C ILE A 102 -9.56 -7.85 3.56
N ALA A 103 -10.35 -7.50 4.59
CA ALA A 103 -10.61 -6.12 4.96
C ALA A 103 -10.31 -5.85 6.45
N GLU A 104 -9.42 -4.91 6.76
CA GLU A 104 -9.13 -4.52 8.14
C GLU A 104 -10.04 -3.39 8.62
N MET A 105 -10.86 -3.69 9.63
CA MET A 105 -11.84 -2.77 10.24
C MET A 105 -11.76 -2.84 11.77
N PRO A 106 -10.70 -2.33 12.40
CA PRO A 106 -10.55 -2.38 13.85
C PRO A 106 -11.71 -1.66 14.55
N GLY A 107 -12.17 -2.20 15.67
CA GLY A 107 -13.23 -1.59 16.50
C GLY A 107 -14.64 -1.62 15.91
N VAL A 108 -14.88 -2.51 14.95
CA VAL A 108 -16.21 -2.86 14.44
C VAL A 108 -16.53 -4.28 14.91
N LYS A 109 -17.75 -4.52 15.39
CA LYS A 109 -18.19 -5.89 15.71
C LYS A 109 -18.72 -6.54 14.44
N LYS A 110 -18.65 -7.87 14.37
CA LYS A 110 -19.08 -8.63 13.19
C LYS A 110 -20.54 -8.36 12.81
N GLU A 111 -21.41 -8.19 13.80
CA GLU A 111 -22.84 -7.86 13.63
C GLU A 111 -23.10 -6.49 12.99
N ASP A 112 -22.11 -5.60 13.03
CA ASP A 112 -22.20 -4.24 12.49
C ASP A 112 -21.60 -4.11 11.07
N ILE A 113 -21.34 -5.25 10.39
CA ILE A 113 -20.78 -5.31 9.04
C ILE A 113 -21.86 -5.72 8.04
N GLU A 114 -22.11 -4.88 7.04
CA GLU A 114 -22.99 -5.14 5.90
C GLU A 114 -22.14 -5.40 4.63
N LEU A 115 -22.41 -6.53 3.97
CA LEU A 115 -21.76 -6.93 2.72
C LEU A 115 -22.78 -7.06 1.60
N LYS A 116 -22.51 -6.44 0.45
CA LYS A 116 -23.30 -6.62 -0.78
C LYS A 116 -22.40 -7.07 -1.92
N ALA A 117 -22.58 -8.31 -2.35
CA ALA A 117 -21.85 -8.88 -3.46
C ALA A 117 -22.70 -8.87 -4.74
N THR A 118 -22.06 -8.55 -5.85
CA THR A 118 -22.56 -8.76 -7.22
C THR A 118 -21.56 -9.62 -7.98
N GLU A 119 -21.87 -9.99 -9.23
CA GLU A 119 -20.91 -10.70 -10.10
C GLU A 119 -19.62 -9.92 -10.37
N ARG A 120 -19.58 -8.61 -10.09
CA ARG A 120 -18.46 -7.71 -10.47
C ARG A 120 -17.93 -6.87 -9.32
N SER A 121 -18.54 -6.97 -8.13
CA SER A 121 -18.18 -6.06 -7.03
C SER A 121 -18.59 -6.58 -5.66
N LEU A 122 -17.82 -6.21 -4.64
CA LEU A 122 -18.17 -6.34 -3.23
C LEU A 122 -18.20 -4.97 -2.57
N GLU A 123 -19.38 -4.54 -2.13
CA GLU A 123 -19.52 -3.37 -1.27
C GLU A 123 -19.42 -3.80 0.20
N ILE A 124 -18.56 -3.12 0.96
CA ILE A 124 -18.29 -3.35 2.38
C ILE A 124 -18.69 -2.09 3.14
N ARG A 125 -19.65 -2.20 4.05
CA ARG A 125 -20.06 -1.13 4.96
C ARG A 125 -19.97 -1.61 6.40
N ALA A 126 -19.50 -0.75 7.29
CA ALA A 126 -19.38 -1.08 8.70
C ALA A 126 -19.57 0.15 9.59
N GLU A 127 -20.35 0.00 10.66
CA GLU A 127 -20.60 1.08 11.62
C GLU A 127 -20.16 0.68 13.03
N GLY A 128 -19.02 1.21 13.49
CA GLY A 128 -18.57 1.07 14.88
C GLY A 128 -18.97 2.27 15.75
N GLU A 129 -18.76 2.15 17.06
CA GLU A 129 -19.14 3.20 18.04
C GLU A 129 -18.52 4.58 17.76
N ASN A 130 -17.29 4.60 17.23
CA ASN A 130 -16.53 5.84 17.01
C ASN A 130 -15.97 5.97 15.58
N ARG A 131 -16.32 5.06 14.67
CA ARG A 131 -15.76 5.00 13.30
C ARG A 131 -16.71 4.29 12.35
N LYS A 132 -16.78 4.78 11.10
CA LYS A 132 -17.50 4.12 10.02
C LYS A 132 -16.52 3.72 8.93
N TYR A 133 -16.80 2.61 8.25
CA TYR A 133 -16.03 2.13 7.12
C TYR A 133 -16.92 1.95 5.90
N HIS A 134 -16.44 2.41 4.75
CA HIS A 134 -17.09 2.17 3.46
C HIS A 134 -16.04 1.97 2.37
N GLU A 135 -16.14 0.88 1.61
CA GLU A 135 -15.39 0.64 0.39
C GLU A 135 -16.22 -0.16 -0.60
N THR A 136 -15.94 0.01 -1.89
CA THR A 136 -16.45 -0.86 -2.95
C THR A 136 -15.28 -1.44 -3.72
N VAL A 137 -15.18 -2.76 -3.70
CA VAL A 137 -14.12 -3.53 -4.34
C VAL A 137 -14.66 -4.03 -5.67
N SER A 138 -13.92 -3.83 -6.76
CA SER A 138 -14.24 -4.49 -8.04
C SER A 138 -13.65 -5.91 -8.00
N LEU A 139 -14.45 -6.88 -8.43
CA LEU A 139 -14.10 -8.31 -8.50
C LEU A 139 -13.95 -8.75 -9.97
#